data_AF-A0A945U5Z6-F1
#
_entry.id   AF-A0A945U5Z6-F1
#
_cell.length_a   1.000
_cell.length_b   1.000
_cell.length_c   1.000
_cell.angle_alpha   90.00
_cell.angle_beta   90.00
_cell.angle_gamma   90.00
#
_symmetry.space_group_name_H-M   'P 1'
#
loop_
_entity.id
_entity.type
_entity.pdbx_description
1 polymer ?
#
loop_
_entity_poly.entity_id
_entity_poly.type
_entity_poly.pdbx_seq_one_letter_code
_entity_poly.pdbx_strand_id
1 'polypeptide(L)'
;MKKSLPKLMTVILLFIGITANSQNRYLDEVFTDVHVSEIDTFAVNVSIEPMLFGLAPDLLPIECDIYQPIGDSLTNRPVIIVSHTGSFLPPVANGQPTGSIKDSSIVEQCTRWAKKGYVAVAMGNRKGWNPTSTDQNVRTSTLLQAAYRGIQDAKAMVRFMRMTEDALGNPFGIDPNKIVLGGQGTGGYISLGYATLDNAAVELNLPKFIDFSNPSAPAPYVVPYFFGNIDGTDLTFAPAYDTLGNMIPIIDSSGNILGFQVDSTMPLNIPNWPQYSNDINMAFNLGGALADISWLEAGDVPIVSFHCKNDPSSPIDTGDVVEPVNGDFVVEVMGSRTVQHYSNQYGNNDVFVNAGFTDVYTT
;
A
#
# COMPACT_ATOMS: atom_id res chain seq x y z
N MET A 1 6.29 29.15 70.99
CA MET A 1 6.59 28.58 69.66
C MET A 1 5.52 27.54 69.34
N LYS A 2 4.84 27.58 68.16
CA LYS A 2 3.90 26.56 67.58
C LYS A 2 2.59 27.13 66.98
N LYS A 3 2.60 28.22 66.20
CA LYS A 3 1.42 28.61 65.37
C LYS A 3 1.71 29.11 63.94
N SER A 4 2.96 29.13 63.49
CA SER A 4 3.32 29.60 62.14
C SER A 4 3.61 28.49 61.12
N LEU A 5 3.83 27.25 61.56
CA LEU A 5 4.20 26.14 60.69
C LEU A 5 3.12 25.69 59.68
N PRO A 6 1.80 25.68 59.99
CA PRO A 6 0.80 25.24 59.02
C PRO A 6 0.64 26.21 57.85
N LYS A 7 0.80 27.52 58.09
CA LYS A 7 0.63 28.56 57.06
C LYS A 7 1.82 28.62 56.10
N LEU A 8 3.02 28.27 56.57
CA LEU A 8 4.22 28.20 55.71
C LEU A 8 4.18 26.98 54.78
N MET A 9 3.57 25.87 55.22
CA MET A 9 3.44 24.64 54.42
C MET A 9 2.42 24.80 53.27
N THR A 10 1.33 25.55 53.48
CA THR A 10 0.33 25.83 52.43
C THR A 10 0.87 26.72 51.32
N VAL A 11 1.80 27.64 51.62
CA VAL A 11 2.42 28.52 50.61
C VAL A 11 3.49 27.80 49.80
N ILE A 12 4.23 26.86 50.40
CA ILE A 12 5.25 26.06 49.67
C ILE A 12 4.61 25.08 48.68
N LEU A 13 3.42 24.54 48.98
CA LEU A 13 2.65 23.70 48.06
C LEU A 13 2.07 24.46 46.84
N LEU A 14 1.92 25.79 46.93
CA LEU A 14 1.47 26.62 45.80
C LEU A 14 2.57 26.93 44.77
N PHE A 15 3.85 26.67 45.11
CA PHE A 15 5.00 26.94 44.24
C PHE A 15 5.66 25.67 43.67
N ILE A 16 5.05 24.50 43.86
CA ILE A 16 5.36 23.35 42.99
C ILE A 16 4.73 23.71 41.64
N GLY A 17 5.50 24.41 40.80
CA GLY A 17 5.16 24.62 39.41
C GLY A 17 4.95 23.24 38.78
N ILE A 18 3.69 22.89 38.55
CA ILE A 18 3.34 21.77 37.70
C ILE A 18 3.81 22.19 36.32
N THR A 19 4.99 21.74 35.91
CA THR A 19 5.34 21.72 34.49
C THR A 19 4.46 20.66 33.85
N ALA A 20 3.23 21.03 33.51
CA ALA A 20 2.41 20.24 32.61
C ALA A 20 3.06 20.39 31.23
N ASN A 21 3.86 19.40 30.83
CA ASN A 21 4.21 19.26 29.43
C ASN A 21 2.88 18.97 28.72
N SER A 22 2.37 19.92 27.95
CA SER A 22 1.20 19.65 27.11
C SER A 22 1.61 18.59 26.09
N GLN A 23 1.00 17.41 26.15
CA GLN A 23 1.18 16.44 25.09
C GLN A 23 0.55 16.99 23.82
N ASN A 24 1.28 16.96 22.71
CA ASN A 24 0.80 17.37 21.42
C ASN A 24 0.13 16.18 20.73
N ARG A 25 -1.20 16.21 20.62
CA ARG A 25 -1.95 15.19 19.85
C ARG A 25 -1.33 15.04 18.45
N TYR A 26 -1.36 13.81 17.93
CA TYR A 26 -0.74 13.39 16.67
C TYR A 26 0.79 13.28 16.69
N LEU A 27 1.45 13.84 17.71
CA LEU A 27 2.90 13.70 17.91
C LEU A 27 3.21 12.79 19.11
N ASP A 28 2.53 13.01 20.23
CA ASP A 28 2.70 12.29 21.49
C ASP A 28 1.61 11.25 21.71
N GLU A 29 1.91 10.20 22.47
CA GLU A 29 0.91 9.22 22.90
C GLU A 29 0.03 9.85 24.00
N VAL A 30 -1.17 10.28 23.61
CA VAL A 30 -2.13 10.96 24.50
C VAL A 30 -3.24 10.03 25.01
N PHE A 31 -3.35 8.83 24.42
CA PHE A 31 -4.25 7.77 24.87
C PHE A 31 -3.46 6.56 25.38
N THR A 32 -3.97 5.91 26.41
CA THR A 32 -3.35 4.72 27.01
C THR A 32 -3.76 3.43 26.32
N ASP A 33 -5.01 3.39 25.82
CA ASP A 33 -5.67 2.18 25.34
C ASP A 33 -6.26 2.38 23.94
N VAL A 34 -6.28 1.29 23.19
CA VAL A 34 -6.80 1.23 21.82
C VAL A 34 -7.89 0.17 21.72
N HIS A 35 -8.91 0.46 20.93
CA HIS A 35 -9.89 -0.52 20.49
C HIS A 35 -9.50 -1.01 19.09
N VAL A 36 -9.55 -2.32 18.87
CA VAL A 36 -9.27 -2.94 17.57
C VAL A 36 -10.54 -3.59 17.06
N SER A 37 -10.98 -3.18 15.88
CA SER A 37 -12.03 -3.83 15.11
C SER A 37 -11.41 -4.71 14.04
N GLU A 38 -11.61 -6.02 14.12
CA GLU A 38 -11.22 -6.97 13.08
C GLU A 38 -12.32 -7.00 12.00
N ILE A 39 -11.95 -6.67 10.77
CA ILE A 39 -12.86 -6.61 9.62
C ILE A 39 -12.51 -7.75 8.68
N ASP A 40 -13.33 -8.81 8.70
CA ASP A 40 -13.13 -10.00 7.87
C ASP A 40 -13.13 -9.70 6.36
N THR A 41 -13.78 -8.61 5.94
CA THR A 41 -13.93 -8.27 4.52
C THR A 41 -14.13 -6.76 4.33
N PHE A 42 -13.08 -6.07 3.88
CA PHE A 42 -13.21 -4.71 3.34
C PHE A 42 -13.37 -4.70 1.81
N ALA A 43 -12.91 -5.76 1.13
CA ALA A 43 -13.03 -5.96 -0.31
C ALA A 43 -13.09 -7.46 -0.64
N VAL A 44 -13.69 -7.82 -1.77
CA VAL A 44 -13.64 -9.18 -2.34
C VAL A 44 -13.08 -9.10 -3.75
N ASN A 45 -12.02 -9.84 -4.03
CA ASN A 45 -11.43 -9.89 -5.37
C ASN A 45 -10.76 -11.24 -5.63
N VAL A 46 -10.35 -11.51 -6.86
CA VAL A 46 -9.83 -12.83 -7.25
C VAL A 46 -8.37 -12.99 -6.84
N SER A 47 -8.07 -14.06 -6.11
CA SER A 47 -6.72 -14.46 -5.73
C SER A 47 -6.18 -15.52 -6.68
N ILE A 48 -4.92 -15.34 -7.08
CA ILE A 48 -4.17 -16.34 -7.84
C ILE A 48 -3.21 -17.16 -6.97
N GLU A 49 -3.14 -16.87 -5.66
CA GLU A 49 -2.36 -17.68 -4.71
C GLU A 49 -2.65 -19.18 -4.79
N PRO A 50 -3.92 -19.65 -4.96
CA PRO A 50 -4.20 -21.08 -5.09
C PRO A 50 -3.47 -21.77 -6.27
N MET A 51 -3.12 -21.01 -7.33
CA MET A 51 -2.38 -21.55 -8.47
C MET A 51 -0.98 -22.04 -8.09
N LEU A 52 -0.38 -21.50 -7.03
CA LEU A 52 0.91 -21.98 -6.50
C LEU A 52 0.83 -23.42 -5.96
N PHE A 53 -0.39 -23.89 -5.68
CA PHE A 53 -0.66 -25.24 -5.19
C PHE A 53 -1.40 -26.09 -6.23
N GLY A 54 -1.45 -25.66 -7.49
CA GLY A 54 -2.12 -26.36 -8.57
C GLY A 54 -3.65 -26.29 -8.51
N LEU A 55 -4.20 -25.32 -7.78
CA LEU A 55 -5.64 -25.06 -7.70
C LEU A 55 -6.04 -23.91 -8.64
N ALA A 56 -7.33 -23.82 -8.96
CA ALA A 56 -7.86 -22.71 -9.75
C ALA A 56 -7.87 -21.41 -8.92
N PRO A 57 -7.79 -20.22 -9.57
CA PRO A 57 -8.08 -18.95 -8.90
C PRO A 57 -9.43 -18.98 -8.18
N ASP A 58 -9.53 -18.26 -7.06
CA ASP A 58 -10.74 -18.21 -6.24
C ASP A 58 -10.98 -16.81 -5.68
N LEU A 59 -12.23 -16.53 -5.27
CA LEU A 59 -12.57 -15.29 -4.59
C LEU A 59 -11.90 -15.24 -3.22
N LEU A 60 -11.22 -14.13 -2.94
CA LEU A 60 -10.61 -13.84 -1.65
C LEU A 60 -11.31 -12.64 -1.02
N PRO A 61 -11.99 -12.83 0.13
CA PRO A 61 -12.29 -11.73 1.04
C PRO A 61 -10.97 -11.19 1.63
N ILE A 62 -10.75 -9.89 1.50
CA ILE A 62 -9.54 -9.22 1.98
C ILE A 62 -9.87 -8.56 3.31
N GLU A 63 -9.11 -8.94 4.34
CA GLU A 63 -9.29 -8.50 5.73
C GLU A 63 -8.47 -7.24 6.07
N CYS A 64 -8.91 -6.52 7.11
CA CYS A 64 -8.10 -5.48 7.76
C CYS A 64 -8.42 -5.38 9.25
N ASP A 65 -7.50 -4.80 10.02
CA ASP A 65 -7.75 -4.40 11.40
C ASP A 65 -7.78 -2.88 11.51
N ILE A 66 -8.76 -2.33 12.23
CA ILE A 66 -8.92 -0.89 12.46
C ILE A 66 -8.69 -0.57 13.93
N TYR A 67 -7.71 0.28 14.21
CA TYR A 67 -7.27 0.68 15.53
C TYR A 67 -7.75 2.10 15.83
N GLN A 68 -8.44 2.28 16.95
CA GLN A 68 -8.99 3.57 17.39
C GLN A 68 -8.60 3.85 18.85
N PRO A 69 -8.32 5.10 19.23
CA PRO A 69 -8.11 5.46 20.63
C PRO A 69 -9.39 5.28 21.45
N ILE A 70 -9.28 4.73 22.67
CA ILE A 70 -10.38 4.68 23.63
C ILE A 70 -10.47 6.02 24.38
N GLY A 71 -11.70 6.53 24.52
CA GLY A 71 -11.97 7.78 25.25
C GLY A 71 -11.69 9.05 24.45
N ASP A 72 -11.46 8.95 23.14
CA ASP A 72 -11.32 10.13 22.28
C ASP A 72 -12.68 10.81 22.03
N SER A 73 -12.73 12.11 22.28
CA SER A 73 -13.91 12.94 22.03
C SER A 73 -14.02 13.45 20.58
N LEU A 74 -12.94 13.38 19.80
CA LEU A 74 -13.02 13.71 18.37
C LEU A 74 -13.73 12.59 17.61
N THR A 75 -14.55 12.96 16.64
CA THR A 75 -15.31 12.02 15.80
C THR A 75 -14.89 12.06 14.33
N ASN A 76 -13.97 12.95 13.95
CA ASN A 76 -13.37 13.03 12.61
C ASN A 76 -11.85 13.07 12.76
N ARG A 77 -11.19 11.92 12.58
CA ARG A 77 -9.75 11.77 12.81
C ARG A 77 -9.01 11.41 11.52
N PRO A 78 -7.78 11.93 11.30
CA PRO A 78 -6.97 11.49 10.19
C PRO A 78 -6.71 9.97 10.23
N VAL A 79 -6.65 9.35 9.06
CA VAL A 79 -6.47 7.92 8.87
C VAL A 79 -5.04 7.63 8.41
N ILE A 80 -4.39 6.66 9.04
CA ILE A 80 -3.10 6.10 8.60
C ILE A 80 -3.32 4.65 8.20
N ILE A 81 -3.23 4.34 6.91
CA ILE A 81 -3.30 2.97 6.39
C ILE A 81 -1.88 2.42 6.26
N VAL A 82 -1.65 1.22 6.80
CA VAL A 82 -0.36 0.53 6.80
C VAL A 82 -0.52 -0.84 6.16
N SER A 83 0.16 -1.05 5.03
CA SER A 83 0.28 -2.33 4.36
C SER A 83 1.52 -3.09 4.86
N HIS A 84 1.37 -4.41 5.03
CA HIS A 84 2.40 -5.28 5.57
C HIS A 84 3.45 -5.71 4.52
N THR A 85 4.53 -6.34 4.98
CA THR A 85 5.55 -6.95 4.10
C THR A 85 5.07 -8.32 3.58
N GLY A 86 5.95 -9.13 2.98
CA GLY A 86 5.69 -10.55 2.75
C GLY A 86 5.81 -11.01 1.31
N SER A 87 6.35 -10.17 0.42
CA SER A 87 6.62 -10.45 -0.98
C SER A 87 5.40 -11.00 -1.74
N PHE A 88 4.19 -10.51 -1.44
CA PHE A 88 2.93 -11.00 -2.01
C PHE A 88 2.75 -12.52 -1.87
N LEU A 89 3.32 -13.13 -0.83
CA LEU A 89 3.27 -14.56 -0.55
C LEU A 89 2.87 -14.76 0.92
N PRO A 90 2.27 -15.91 1.28
CA PRO A 90 1.98 -16.19 2.67
C PRO A 90 3.29 -16.34 3.47
N PRO A 91 3.26 -16.08 4.79
CA PRO A 91 4.40 -16.36 5.66
C PRO A 91 4.93 -17.78 5.46
N VAL A 92 6.24 -17.97 5.67
CA VAL A 92 6.99 -19.20 5.36
C VAL A 92 7.22 -19.39 3.85
N ALA A 93 6.18 -19.32 3.01
CA ALA A 93 6.35 -19.45 1.56
C ALA A 93 7.16 -18.28 0.97
N ASN A 94 7.09 -17.12 1.61
CA ASN A 94 7.88 -15.94 1.28
C ASN A 94 9.29 -15.94 1.87
N GLY A 95 9.74 -17.04 2.49
CA GLY A 95 11.05 -17.13 3.13
C GLY A 95 11.18 -16.38 4.46
N GLN A 96 10.09 -15.83 5.00
CA GLN A 96 10.08 -14.94 6.18
C GLN A 96 8.96 -15.33 7.18
N PRO A 97 9.09 -14.97 8.47
CA PRO A 97 8.02 -15.20 9.45
C PRO A 97 6.91 -14.14 9.41
N THR A 98 7.07 -13.12 8.56
CA THR A 98 6.16 -11.96 8.41
C THR A 98 5.42 -12.02 7.08
N GLY A 99 4.28 -11.35 6.97
CA GLY A 99 3.47 -11.32 5.75
C GLY A 99 1.97 -11.20 6.02
N SER A 100 1.60 -10.54 7.13
CA SER A 100 0.22 -10.45 7.59
C SER A 100 -0.07 -9.13 8.33
N ILE A 101 -1.35 -8.79 8.44
CA ILE A 101 -1.81 -7.66 9.26
C ILE A 101 -1.51 -7.85 10.76
N LYS A 102 -1.25 -9.09 11.19
CA LYS A 102 -0.94 -9.47 12.57
C LYS A 102 0.57 -9.47 12.88
N ASP A 103 1.41 -9.10 11.90
CA ASP A 103 2.85 -8.97 12.12
C ASP A 103 3.12 -7.96 13.26
N SER A 104 4.00 -8.30 14.20
CA SER A 104 4.20 -7.48 15.41
C SER A 104 4.60 -6.03 15.10
N SER A 105 5.33 -5.79 14.02
CA SER A 105 5.68 -4.42 13.60
C SER A 105 4.46 -3.63 13.09
N ILE A 106 3.49 -4.29 12.45
CA ILE A 106 2.28 -3.66 11.94
C ILE A 106 1.33 -3.36 13.10
N VAL A 107 1.11 -4.33 13.99
CA VAL A 107 0.30 -4.15 15.21
C VAL A 107 0.85 -3.02 16.07
N GLU A 108 2.17 -2.96 16.26
CA GLU A 108 2.81 -1.92 17.07
C GLU A 108 2.67 -0.53 16.43
N GLN A 109 2.90 -0.41 15.12
CA GLN A 109 2.70 0.85 14.40
C GLN A 109 1.27 1.35 14.51
N CYS A 110 0.28 0.51 14.20
CA CYS A 110 -1.12 0.88 14.27
C CYS A 110 -1.56 1.24 15.70
N THR A 111 -1.09 0.48 16.70
CA THR A 111 -1.34 0.79 18.12
C THR A 111 -0.79 2.16 18.50
N ARG A 112 0.45 2.47 18.14
CA ARG A 112 1.07 3.76 18.46
C ARG A 112 0.42 4.92 17.72
N TRP A 113 0.02 4.74 16.46
CA TRP A 113 -0.74 5.75 15.72
C TRP A 113 -2.09 6.02 16.37
N ALA A 114 -2.83 4.97 16.74
CA ALA A 114 -4.08 5.13 17.47
C ALA A 114 -3.88 5.85 18.82
N LYS A 115 -2.83 5.51 19.58
CA LYS A 115 -2.49 6.20 20.84
C LYS A 115 -2.12 7.67 20.67
N LYS A 116 -1.68 8.09 19.48
CA LYS A 116 -1.45 9.50 19.13
C LYS A 116 -2.73 10.22 18.69
N GLY A 117 -3.84 9.50 18.50
CA GLY A 117 -5.16 10.04 18.17
C GLY A 117 -5.60 9.84 16.72
N TYR A 118 -4.86 9.06 15.93
CA TYR A 118 -5.25 8.68 14.57
C TYR A 118 -6.25 7.53 14.57
N VAL A 119 -6.93 7.30 13.45
CA VAL A 119 -7.46 5.98 13.12
C VAL A 119 -6.39 5.27 12.30
N ALA A 120 -5.92 4.11 12.75
CA ALA A 120 -4.89 3.36 12.03
C ALA A 120 -5.47 2.06 11.47
N VAL A 121 -5.06 1.69 10.26
CA VAL A 121 -5.58 0.50 9.56
C VAL A 121 -4.41 -0.40 9.21
N ALA A 122 -4.41 -1.65 9.68
CA ALA A 122 -3.54 -2.69 9.18
C ALA A 122 -4.25 -3.40 8.03
N MET A 123 -3.77 -3.19 6.80
CA MET A 123 -4.48 -3.60 5.58
C MET A 123 -3.87 -4.87 4.99
N GLY A 124 -4.70 -5.88 4.71
CA GLY A 124 -4.34 -7.03 3.91
C GLY A 124 -4.35 -6.73 2.41
N ASN A 125 -3.67 -7.57 1.62
CA ASN A 125 -3.71 -7.50 0.16
C ASN A 125 -3.68 -8.91 -0.45
N ARG A 126 -4.10 -9.03 -1.71
CA ARG A 126 -4.01 -10.26 -2.49
C ARG A 126 -2.56 -10.71 -2.61
N LYS A 127 -2.37 -12.02 -2.56
CA LYS A 127 -1.10 -12.73 -2.69
C LYS A 127 -1.07 -13.53 -4.00
N GLY A 128 0.08 -14.09 -4.32
CA GLY A 128 0.31 -15.01 -5.42
C GLY A 128 1.19 -14.41 -6.50
N TRP A 129 2.36 -15.00 -6.68
CA TRP A 129 3.26 -14.90 -7.84
C TRP A 129 4.23 -16.07 -7.80
N ASN A 130 4.98 -16.33 -8.88
CA ASN A 130 5.85 -17.50 -8.97
C ASN A 130 7.34 -17.15 -8.80
N PRO A 131 7.87 -17.12 -7.56
CA PRO A 131 9.27 -16.77 -7.30
C PRO A 131 10.27 -17.84 -7.77
N THR A 132 9.87 -19.12 -7.79
CA THR A 132 10.78 -20.25 -8.03
C THR A 132 10.83 -20.68 -9.50
N SER A 133 10.15 -19.96 -10.39
CA SER A 133 10.28 -20.19 -11.83
C SER A 133 11.74 -20.04 -12.24
N THR A 134 12.24 -20.94 -13.09
CA THR A 134 13.57 -20.81 -13.70
C THR A 134 13.58 -19.77 -14.83
N ASP A 135 12.40 -19.41 -15.36
CA ASP A 135 12.22 -18.37 -16.36
C ASP A 135 12.12 -16.97 -15.71
N GLN A 136 13.05 -16.09 -16.06
CA GLN A 136 13.09 -14.69 -15.65
C GLN A 136 11.79 -13.95 -16.01
N ASN A 137 11.26 -14.14 -17.21
CA ASN A 137 10.03 -13.47 -17.65
C ASN A 137 8.84 -13.85 -16.77
N VAL A 138 8.77 -15.11 -16.32
CA VAL A 138 7.70 -15.57 -15.43
C VAL A 138 7.85 -14.94 -14.04
N ARG A 139 9.07 -14.86 -13.50
CA ARG A 139 9.31 -14.19 -12.21
C ARG A 139 8.91 -12.71 -12.28
N THR A 140 9.42 -11.99 -13.29
CA THR A 140 9.13 -10.56 -13.49
C THR A 140 7.64 -10.31 -13.68
N SER A 141 7.01 -11.02 -14.61
CA SER A 141 5.60 -10.81 -14.94
C SER A 141 4.68 -11.07 -13.75
N THR A 142 4.86 -12.20 -13.07
CA THR A 142 3.97 -12.57 -11.97
C THR A 142 4.16 -11.69 -10.74
N LEU A 143 5.37 -11.20 -10.45
CA LEU A 143 5.60 -10.22 -9.38
C LEU A 143 4.93 -8.87 -9.69
N LEU A 144 5.12 -8.34 -10.90
CA LEU A 144 4.51 -7.06 -11.31
C LEU A 144 2.98 -7.13 -11.29
N GLN A 145 2.40 -8.24 -11.72
CA GLN A 145 0.96 -8.47 -11.60
C GLN A 145 0.49 -8.53 -10.14
N ALA A 146 1.29 -9.10 -9.23
CA ALA A 146 0.97 -9.11 -7.80
C ALA A 146 1.02 -7.70 -7.19
N ALA A 147 2.02 -6.90 -7.56
CA ALA A 147 2.09 -5.49 -7.16
C ALA A 147 0.90 -4.68 -7.67
N TYR A 148 0.53 -4.86 -8.94
CA TYR A 148 -0.64 -4.20 -9.55
C TYR A 148 -1.94 -4.53 -8.81
N ARG A 149 -2.17 -5.81 -8.49
CA ARG A 149 -3.33 -6.24 -7.68
C ARG A 149 -3.29 -5.61 -6.27
N GLY A 150 -2.13 -5.56 -5.63
CA GLY A 150 -1.97 -4.93 -4.32
C GLY A 150 -2.28 -3.42 -4.32
N ILE A 151 -1.92 -2.70 -5.39
CA ILE A 151 -2.28 -1.29 -5.58
C ILE A 151 -3.80 -1.13 -5.68
N GLN A 152 -4.47 -1.97 -6.46
CA GLN A 152 -5.94 -1.97 -6.55
C GLN A 152 -6.61 -2.27 -5.20
N ASP A 153 -6.06 -3.20 -4.42
CA ASP A 153 -6.57 -3.54 -3.09
C ASP A 153 -6.43 -2.36 -2.12
N ALA A 154 -5.30 -1.65 -2.17
CA ALA A 154 -5.09 -0.42 -1.40
C ALA A 154 -6.07 0.69 -1.81
N LYS A 155 -6.37 0.82 -3.11
CA LYS A 155 -7.38 1.76 -3.60
C LYS A 155 -8.77 1.38 -3.10
N ALA A 156 -9.11 0.09 -3.07
CA ALA A 156 -10.35 -0.40 -2.47
C ALA A 156 -10.42 -0.13 -0.95
N MET A 157 -9.32 -0.23 -0.21
CA MET A 157 -9.26 0.08 1.22
C MET A 157 -9.58 1.55 1.49
N VAL A 158 -9.00 2.47 0.73
CA VAL A 158 -9.28 3.91 0.87
C VAL A 158 -10.75 4.21 0.57
N ARG A 159 -11.31 3.60 -0.49
CA ARG A 159 -12.73 3.71 -0.81
C ARG A 159 -13.63 3.12 0.27
N PHE A 160 -13.25 1.99 0.85
CA PHE A 160 -13.96 1.37 1.97
C PHE A 160 -14.01 2.31 3.18
N MET A 161 -12.90 2.96 3.55
CA MET A 161 -12.90 3.92 4.66
C MET A 161 -13.91 5.04 4.40
N ARG A 162 -13.90 5.65 3.21
CA ARG A 162 -14.87 6.70 2.83
C ARG A 162 -16.31 6.18 2.81
N MET A 163 -16.52 4.96 2.32
CA MET A 163 -17.84 4.33 2.32
C MET A 163 -18.37 4.13 3.75
N THR A 164 -17.52 3.71 4.70
CA THR A 164 -17.95 3.53 6.09
C THR A 164 -18.36 4.87 6.72
N GLU A 165 -17.69 5.96 6.36
CA GLU A 165 -18.04 7.31 6.81
C GLU A 165 -19.41 7.76 6.26
N ASP A 166 -19.55 7.74 4.93
CA ASP A 166 -20.73 8.24 4.22
C ASP A 166 -21.96 7.34 4.40
N ALA A 167 -21.84 6.05 4.12
CA ALA A 167 -22.97 5.13 4.05
C ALA A 167 -23.30 4.43 5.38
N LEU A 168 -22.33 4.28 6.30
CA LEU A 168 -22.50 3.56 7.57
C LEU A 168 -22.54 4.47 8.80
N GLY A 169 -22.55 5.80 8.61
CA GLY A 169 -22.65 6.76 9.70
C GLY A 169 -21.35 6.91 10.52
N ASN A 170 -20.21 6.74 9.86
CA ASN A 170 -18.87 6.92 10.41
C ASN A 170 -18.58 6.12 11.70
N PRO A 171 -18.73 4.78 11.68
CA PRO A 171 -18.53 3.93 12.86
C PRO A 171 -17.10 4.01 13.40
N PHE A 172 -16.14 4.34 12.54
CA PHE A 172 -14.73 4.44 12.93
C PHE A 172 -14.30 5.86 13.34
N GLY A 173 -15.14 6.88 13.12
CA GLY A 173 -14.85 8.28 13.43
C GLY A 173 -13.67 8.84 12.63
N ILE A 174 -13.63 8.57 11.33
CA ILE A 174 -12.60 9.05 10.42
C ILE A 174 -12.94 10.43 9.85
N ASP A 175 -11.92 11.14 9.39
CA ASP A 175 -12.04 12.28 8.49
C ASP A 175 -11.71 11.81 7.06
N PRO A 176 -12.69 11.75 6.13
CA PRO A 176 -12.50 11.16 4.80
C PRO A 176 -11.59 12.00 3.89
N ASN A 177 -11.26 13.23 4.30
CA ASN A 177 -10.37 14.14 3.58
C ASN A 177 -8.92 14.11 4.08
N LYS A 178 -8.63 13.27 5.09
CA LYS A 178 -7.30 13.14 5.71
C LYS A 178 -6.90 11.68 5.81
N ILE A 179 -6.47 11.12 4.69
CA ILE A 179 -6.06 9.72 4.59
C ILE A 179 -4.64 9.68 4.05
N VAL A 180 -3.75 8.99 4.76
CA VAL A 180 -2.40 8.69 4.29
C VAL A 180 -2.22 7.18 4.17
N LEU A 181 -1.42 6.76 3.19
CA LEU A 181 -1.18 5.36 2.89
C LEU A 181 0.31 5.08 2.93
N GLY A 182 0.71 4.02 3.62
CA GLY A 182 2.07 3.54 3.52
C GLY A 182 2.20 2.07 3.84
N GLY A 183 3.44 1.60 3.91
CA GLY A 183 3.67 0.21 4.25
C GLY A 183 5.14 -0.16 4.39
N GLN A 184 5.34 -1.37 4.90
CA GLN A 184 6.64 -1.95 5.17
C GLN A 184 7.00 -3.00 4.10
N GLY A 185 8.22 -2.95 3.56
CA GLY A 185 8.69 -3.91 2.57
C GLY A 185 7.77 -3.92 1.35
N THR A 186 7.04 -5.01 1.12
CA THR A 186 5.98 -5.13 0.09
C THR A 186 4.96 -4.01 0.14
N GLY A 187 4.53 -3.59 1.34
CA GLY A 187 3.63 -2.46 1.49
C GLY A 187 4.23 -1.14 0.99
N GLY A 188 5.56 -1.02 0.93
CA GLY A 188 6.27 0.10 0.32
C GLY A 188 6.19 0.11 -1.21
N TYR A 189 6.22 -1.07 -1.86
CA TYR A 189 5.95 -1.17 -3.29
C TYR A 189 4.52 -0.75 -3.62
N ILE A 190 3.56 -1.20 -2.79
CA ILE A 190 2.15 -0.84 -2.93
C ILE A 190 1.95 0.66 -2.75
N SER A 191 2.50 1.27 -1.69
CA SER A 191 2.26 2.69 -1.42
C SER A 191 2.96 3.62 -2.41
N LEU A 192 4.18 3.28 -2.86
CA LEU A 192 4.86 4.04 -3.90
C LEU A 192 4.14 3.92 -5.24
N GLY A 193 3.79 2.69 -5.65
CA GLY A 193 3.04 2.46 -6.88
C GLY A 193 1.65 3.11 -6.85
N TYR A 194 0.97 3.09 -5.70
CA TYR A 194 -0.31 3.80 -5.52
C TYR A 194 -0.21 5.28 -5.80
N ALA A 195 0.87 5.91 -5.32
CA ALA A 195 1.07 7.35 -5.38
C ALA A 195 1.51 7.86 -6.75
N THR A 196 1.93 6.96 -7.66
CA THR A 196 2.66 7.33 -8.88
C THR A 196 2.11 6.68 -10.15
N LEU A 197 1.60 5.44 -10.08
CA LEU A 197 1.02 4.77 -11.25
C LEU A 197 -0.34 5.39 -11.59
N ASP A 198 -0.41 6.21 -12.65
CA ASP A 198 -1.61 6.94 -13.05
C ASP A 198 -1.90 6.91 -14.56
N ASN A 199 -0.93 6.49 -15.38
CA ASN A 199 -0.99 6.43 -16.84
C ASN A 199 -0.52 5.06 -17.35
N ALA A 200 -1.35 4.05 -17.14
CA ALA A 200 -1.09 2.67 -17.55
C ALA A 200 -0.75 2.52 -19.04
N ALA A 201 -1.24 3.39 -19.91
CA ALA A 201 -0.95 3.34 -21.34
C ALA A 201 0.53 3.59 -21.65
N VAL A 202 1.22 4.35 -20.81
CA VAL A 202 2.66 4.65 -20.94
C VAL A 202 3.47 3.80 -19.98
N GLU A 203 3.10 3.82 -18.71
CA GLU A 203 3.91 3.31 -17.60
C GLU A 203 4.05 1.80 -17.57
N LEU A 204 3.02 1.06 -17.99
CA LEU A 204 3.06 -0.40 -18.10
C LEU A 204 3.67 -0.87 -19.43
N ASN A 205 3.98 0.06 -20.34
CA ASN A 205 4.55 -0.23 -21.67
C ASN A 205 6.03 0.16 -21.79
N LEU A 206 6.69 0.49 -20.68
CA LEU A 206 8.14 0.71 -20.65
C LEU A 206 8.89 -0.57 -21.05
N PRO A 207 10.05 -0.49 -21.72
CA PRO A 207 10.76 -1.66 -22.24
C PRO A 207 11.00 -2.78 -21.22
N LYS A 208 11.24 -2.45 -19.95
CA LYS A 208 11.47 -3.45 -18.89
C LYS A 208 10.20 -4.16 -18.40
N PHE A 209 9.02 -3.70 -18.82
CA PHE A 209 7.72 -4.27 -18.50
C PHE A 209 7.07 -4.99 -19.69
N ILE A 210 7.84 -5.23 -20.75
CA ILE A 210 7.42 -5.94 -21.95
C ILE A 210 8.12 -7.28 -22.03
N ASP A 211 7.36 -8.35 -22.26
CA ASP A 211 7.90 -9.63 -22.68
C ASP A 211 8.28 -9.59 -24.17
N PHE A 212 9.56 -9.81 -24.45
CA PHE A 212 10.11 -9.93 -25.80
C PHE A 212 10.42 -11.39 -26.21
N SER A 213 9.95 -12.38 -25.46
CA SER A 213 10.14 -13.82 -25.77
C SER A 213 9.62 -14.19 -27.16
N ASN A 214 8.57 -13.50 -27.63
CA ASN A 214 8.13 -13.48 -29.01
C ASN A 214 8.38 -12.08 -29.64
N PRO A 215 9.51 -11.87 -30.35
CA PRO A 215 9.85 -10.56 -30.93
C PRO A 215 8.84 -10.05 -31.96
N SER A 216 8.05 -10.93 -32.58
CA SER A 216 7.02 -10.57 -33.55
C SER A 216 5.72 -10.09 -32.88
N ALA A 217 5.56 -10.33 -31.58
CA ALA A 217 4.39 -9.95 -30.80
C ALA A 217 4.78 -9.68 -29.34
N PRO A 218 5.55 -8.61 -29.06
CA PRO A 218 5.89 -8.22 -27.71
C PRO A 218 4.62 -7.85 -26.92
N ALA A 219 4.57 -8.22 -25.65
CA ALA A 219 3.37 -8.03 -24.83
C ALA A 219 3.73 -7.45 -23.45
N PRO A 220 2.99 -6.46 -22.93
CA PRO A 220 3.22 -5.97 -21.58
C PRO A 220 2.86 -7.04 -20.56
N TYR A 221 3.63 -7.10 -19.46
CA TYR A 221 3.39 -8.07 -18.39
C TYR A 221 2.08 -7.83 -17.63
N VAL A 222 1.59 -6.60 -17.63
CA VAL A 222 0.29 -6.21 -17.07
C VAL A 222 -0.53 -5.55 -18.16
N VAL A 223 -1.66 -6.17 -18.51
CA VAL A 223 -2.61 -5.64 -19.49
C VAL A 223 -3.90 -5.25 -18.75
N PRO A 224 -4.22 -3.95 -18.59
CA PRO A 224 -5.42 -3.51 -17.87
C PRO A 224 -6.73 -4.14 -18.38
N TYR A 225 -6.80 -4.45 -19.68
CA TYR A 225 -7.94 -5.16 -20.27
C TYR A 225 -8.26 -6.50 -19.59
N PHE A 226 -7.27 -7.21 -19.04
CA PHE A 226 -7.48 -8.43 -18.26
C PHE A 226 -7.39 -8.20 -16.75
N PHE A 227 -6.47 -7.35 -16.30
CA PHE A 227 -6.18 -7.18 -14.86
C PHE A 227 -6.97 -6.05 -14.18
N GLY A 228 -7.87 -5.38 -14.90
CA GLY A 228 -8.58 -4.19 -14.43
C GLY A 228 -7.78 -2.91 -14.64
N ASN A 229 -8.47 -1.79 -14.67
CA ASN A 229 -7.86 -0.47 -14.68
C ASN A 229 -7.02 -0.22 -13.41
N ILE A 230 -6.21 0.85 -13.42
CA ILE A 230 -5.31 1.19 -12.30
C ILE A 230 -6.08 1.30 -10.98
N ASP A 231 -7.32 1.79 -11.04
CA ASP A 231 -8.15 1.97 -9.86
C ASP A 231 -8.86 0.70 -9.39
N GLY A 232 -8.82 -0.36 -10.18
CA GLY A 232 -9.57 -1.59 -9.95
C GLY A 232 -11.08 -1.36 -9.90
N THR A 233 -11.62 -0.43 -10.70
CA THR A 233 -13.04 -0.02 -10.67
C THR A 233 -13.89 -0.63 -11.79
N ASP A 234 -13.30 -1.47 -12.63
CA ASP A 234 -13.96 -2.23 -13.69
C ASP A 234 -13.98 -3.74 -13.41
N LEU A 235 -14.96 -4.45 -13.99
CA LEU A 235 -14.99 -5.91 -13.97
C LEU A 235 -14.24 -6.42 -15.20
N THR A 236 -13.20 -7.22 -14.98
CA THR A 236 -12.40 -7.83 -16.06
C THR A 236 -12.24 -9.33 -15.86
N PHE A 237 -11.78 -10.00 -16.91
CA PHE A 237 -11.77 -11.45 -17.01
C PHE A 237 -10.45 -11.96 -17.58
N ALA A 238 -10.15 -13.23 -17.30
CA ALA A 238 -8.97 -13.90 -17.85
C ALA A 238 -9.07 -14.01 -19.37
N PRO A 239 -7.93 -13.96 -20.10
CA PRO A 239 -7.93 -14.20 -21.53
C PRO A 239 -8.40 -15.62 -21.85
N ALA A 240 -9.16 -15.76 -22.94
CA ALA A 240 -9.51 -17.06 -23.49
C ALA A 240 -8.39 -17.57 -24.42
N TYR A 241 -8.09 -18.85 -24.32
CA TYR A 241 -7.06 -19.51 -25.12
C TYR A 241 -7.66 -20.55 -26.07
N ASP A 242 -7.07 -20.68 -27.25
CA ASP A 242 -7.36 -21.76 -28.18
C ASP A 242 -6.77 -23.10 -27.68
N THR A 243 -7.01 -24.18 -28.43
CA THR A 243 -6.50 -25.51 -28.09
C THR A 243 -4.96 -25.64 -28.16
N LEU A 244 -4.27 -24.63 -28.69
CA LEU A 244 -2.81 -24.54 -28.80
C LEU A 244 -2.21 -23.62 -27.74
N GLY A 245 -3.04 -23.00 -26.87
CA GLY A 245 -2.60 -22.09 -25.82
C GLY A 245 -2.34 -20.66 -26.30
N ASN A 246 -2.81 -20.28 -27.49
CA ASN A 246 -2.74 -18.88 -27.95
C ASN A 246 -3.99 -18.11 -27.54
N MET A 247 -3.83 -16.84 -27.17
CA MET A 247 -4.97 -15.96 -26.93
C MET A 247 -5.79 -15.80 -28.21
N ILE A 248 -7.11 -15.84 -28.08
CA ILE A 248 -8.00 -15.76 -29.24
C ILE A 248 -8.27 -14.28 -29.60
N PRO A 249 -7.81 -13.75 -30.75
CA PRO A 249 -8.02 -12.36 -31.11
C PRO A 249 -9.47 -12.10 -31.57
N ILE A 250 -9.97 -10.92 -31.26
CA ILE A 250 -11.20 -10.36 -31.85
C ILE A 250 -10.78 -9.55 -33.07
N ILE A 251 -11.21 -9.97 -34.25
CA ILE A 251 -10.77 -9.39 -35.53
C ILE A 251 -11.97 -8.72 -36.22
N ASP A 252 -11.78 -7.51 -36.72
CA ASP A 252 -12.80 -6.82 -37.52
C ASP A 252 -12.93 -7.40 -38.94
N SER A 253 -13.90 -6.93 -39.72
CA SER A 253 -14.09 -7.39 -41.10
C SER A 253 -12.93 -7.07 -42.05
N SER A 254 -11.99 -6.22 -41.63
CA SER A 254 -10.80 -5.81 -42.38
C SER A 254 -9.53 -6.54 -41.94
N GLY A 255 -9.60 -7.43 -40.95
CA GLY A 255 -8.46 -8.18 -40.44
C GLY A 255 -7.71 -7.51 -39.29
N ASN A 256 -8.19 -6.38 -38.76
CA ASN A 256 -7.54 -5.69 -37.65
C ASN A 256 -7.93 -6.32 -36.30
N ILE A 257 -6.96 -6.45 -35.40
CA ILE A 257 -7.22 -6.91 -34.03
C ILE A 257 -7.85 -5.75 -33.24
N LEU A 258 -9.06 -5.97 -32.75
CA LEU A 258 -9.80 -5.04 -31.88
C LEU A 258 -9.61 -5.34 -30.39
N GLY A 259 -9.14 -6.55 -30.06
CA GLY A 259 -8.95 -7.02 -28.69
C GLY A 259 -8.76 -8.54 -28.66
N PHE A 260 -8.96 -9.15 -27.50
CA PHE A 260 -8.89 -10.60 -27.32
C PHE A 260 -10.16 -11.11 -26.62
N GLN A 261 -10.57 -12.32 -26.93
CA GLN A 261 -11.66 -12.97 -26.22
C GLN A 261 -11.24 -13.24 -24.77
N VAL A 262 -12.23 -13.24 -23.89
CA VAL A 262 -12.05 -13.50 -22.46
C VAL A 262 -12.90 -14.68 -22.02
N ASP A 263 -12.46 -15.36 -20.97
CA ASP A 263 -13.28 -16.34 -20.26
C ASP A 263 -14.16 -15.61 -19.25
N SER A 264 -15.43 -15.39 -19.60
CA SER A 264 -16.41 -14.71 -18.75
C SER A 264 -16.73 -15.46 -17.45
N THR A 265 -16.25 -16.68 -17.28
CA THR A 265 -16.40 -17.46 -16.04
C THR A 265 -15.24 -17.26 -15.06
N MET A 266 -14.15 -16.63 -15.51
CA MET A 266 -12.94 -16.39 -14.74
C MET A 266 -12.68 -14.88 -14.58
N PRO A 267 -13.33 -14.20 -13.62
CA PRO A 267 -12.98 -12.81 -13.32
C PRO A 267 -11.52 -12.70 -12.88
N LEU A 268 -10.90 -11.54 -13.14
CA LEU A 268 -9.54 -11.21 -12.67
C LEU A 268 -9.48 -9.88 -11.91
N ASN A 269 -10.46 -9.00 -12.11
CA ASN A 269 -10.69 -7.85 -11.25
C ASN A 269 -12.19 -7.69 -10.97
N ILE A 270 -12.54 -7.46 -9.71
CA ILE A 270 -13.90 -7.17 -9.26
C ILE A 270 -13.90 -5.77 -8.60
N PRO A 271 -14.77 -4.85 -9.04
CA PRO A 271 -14.77 -3.50 -8.49
C PRO A 271 -15.31 -3.46 -7.07
N ASN A 272 -14.57 -2.77 -6.19
CA ASN A 272 -14.93 -2.60 -4.78
C ASN A 272 -15.11 -1.11 -4.47
N TRP A 273 -16.33 -0.75 -4.07
CA TRP A 273 -16.75 0.62 -3.69
C TRP A 273 -16.45 1.70 -4.75
N PRO A 274 -16.63 1.44 -6.07
CA PRO A 274 -16.07 2.28 -7.14
C PRO A 274 -16.63 3.71 -7.20
N GLN A 275 -17.72 4.00 -6.49
CA GLN A 275 -18.30 5.34 -6.42
C GLN A 275 -17.56 6.30 -5.48
N TYR A 276 -16.69 5.79 -4.61
CA TYR A 276 -15.91 6.60 -3.68
C TYR A 276 -14.54 6.94 -4.24
N SER A 277 -14.03 8.14 -3.92
CA SER A 277 -12.66 8.54 -4.26
C SER A 277 -11.64 7.64 -3.55
N ASN A 278 -10.51 7.41 -4.21
CA ASN A 278 -9.29 6.81 -3.68
C ASN A 278 -8.15 7.84 -3.55
N ASP A 279 -8.44 9.12 -3.34
CA ASP A 279 -7.37 10.10 -3.13
C ASP A 279 -6.74 9.93 -1.75
N ILE A 280 -5.44 10.17 -1.64
CA ILE A 280 -4.70 10.25 -0.38
C ILE A 280 -3.99 11.60 -0.29
N ASN A 281 -3.62 12.02 0.92
CA ASN A 281 -2.93 13.29 1.14
C ASN A 281 -1.41 13.14 1.19
N MET A 282 -0.92 11.93 1.41
CA MET A 282 0.49 11.61 1.53
C MET A 282 0.69 10.11 1.41
N ALA A 283 1.78 9.70 0.77
CA ALA A 283 2.27 8.33 0.82
C ALA A 283 3.49 8.20 1.74
N PHE A 284 3.73 7.02 2.29
CA PHE A 284 5.01 6.73 2.93
C PHE A 284 5.45 5.28 2.71
N ASN A 285 6.75 5.01 2.82
CA ASN A 285 7.28 3.65 2.70
C ASN A 285 8.41 3.39 3.70
N LEU A 286 8.40 2.18 4.26
CA LEU A 286 9.45 1.64 5.13
C LEU A 286 10.13 0.48 4.39
N GLY A 287 11.18 0.80 3.63
CA GLY A 287 11.75 -0.09 2.62
C GLY A 287 10.86 -0.18 1.39
N GLY A 288 11.07 -1.22 0.58
CA GLY A 288 10.40 -1.37 -0.72
C GLY A 288 10.93 -0.40 -1.78
N ALA A 289 10.36 -0.48 -2.97
CA ALA A 289 10.85 0.30 -4.11
C ALA A 289 9.71 0.64 -5.09
N LEU A 290 9.92 1.71 -5.86
CA LEU A 290 9.09 2.10 -6.98
C LEU A 290 9.51 1.33 -8.23
N ALA A 291 8.54 0.82 -8.99
CA ALA A 291 8.78 -0.02 -10.15
C ALA A 291 9.63 0.69 -11.21
N ASP A 292 9.33 1.95 -11.55
CA ASP A 292 10.18 2.80 -12.38
C ASP A 292 10.08 4.26 -11.93
N ILE A 293 11.19 5.00 -11.97
CA ILE A 293 11.20 6.40 -11.56
C ILE A 293 10.39 7.30 -12.51
N SER A 294 10.16 6.88 -13.74
CA SER A 294 9.34 7.63 -14.69
C SER A 294 7.86 7.63 -14.32
N TRP A 295 7.44 6.85 -13.32
CA TRP A 295 6.09 6.93 -12.77
C TRP A 295 5.93 8.12 -11.83
N LEU A 296 7.03 8.63 -11.26
CA LEU A 296 7.00 9.79 -10.39
C LEU A 296 7.06 11.07 -11.22
N GLU A 297 6.09 11.94 -11.04
CA GLU A 297 5.98 13.22 -11.74
C GLU A 297 5.59 14.39 -10.82
N ALA A 298 5.61 15.61 -11.38
CA ALA A 298 5.26 16.81 -10.63
C ALA A 298 3.75 16.88 -10.40
N GLY A 299 3.33 17.00 -9.15
CA GLY A 299 1.92 17.00 -8.76
C GLY A 299 1.50 15.76 -7.97
N ASP A 300 2.33 14.71 -7.94
CA ASP A 300 2.10 13.56 -7.07
C ASP A 300 2.06 13.96 -5.59
N VAL A 301 1.34 13.18 -4.81
CA VAL A 301 1.23 13.38 -3.37
C VAL A 301 2.62 13.37 -2.71
N PRO A 302 2.84 14.15 -1.63
CA PRO A 302 4.10 14.11 -0.91
C PRO A 302 4.41 12.70 -0.39
N ILE A 303 5.69 12.33 -0.41
CA ILE A 303 6.16 10.99 -0.04
C ILE A 303 7.18 11.10 1.09
N VAL A 304 6.98 10.35 2.17
CA VAL A 304 7.97 10.17 3.24
C VAL A 304 8.58 8.77 3.17
N SER A 305 9.90 8.67 3.13
CA SER A 305 10.57 7.36 2.99
C SER A 305 11.56 7.08 4.11
N PHE A 306 11.55 5.83 4.57
CA PHE A 306 12.57 5.23 5.41
C PHE A 306 13.10 3.99 4.69
N HIS A 307 14.40 3.72 4.75
CA HIS A 307 14.98 2.56 4.07
C HIS A 307 16.24 2.08 4.76
N CYS A 308 16.34 0.78 5.01
CA CYS A 308 17.57 0.19 5.49
C CYS A 308 18.62 0.19 4.37
N LYS A 309 19.77 0.84 4.57
CA LYS A 309 20.86 0.87 3.57
C LYS A 309 21.31 -0.52 3.12
N ASN A 310 21.17 -1.53 3.99
CA ASN A 310 21.59 -2.92 3.75
C ASN A 310 20.37 -3.86 3.58
N ASP A 311 19.24 -3.37 3.07
CA ASP A 311 18.13 -4.24 2.68
C ASP A 311 18.65 -5.27 1.63
N PRO A 312 18.50 -6.58 1.89
CA PRO A 312 19.04 -7.62 1.01
C PRO A 312 18.16 -7.92 -0.21
N SER A 313 16.90 -7.44 -0.22
CA SER A 313 15.89 -7.82 -1.20
C SER A 313 15.41 -6.64 -2.05
N SER A 314 15.65 -5.41 -1.62
CA SER A 314 15.31 -4.19 -2.35
C SER A 314 16.46 -3.19 -2.29
N PRO A 315 16.76 -2.44 -3.37
CA PRO A 315 17.80 -1.43 -3.34
C PRO A 315 17.33 -0.17 -2.62
N ILE A 316 18.25 0.55 -1.96
CA ILE A 316 17.98 1.92 -1.45
C ILE A 316 18.02 2.98 -2.56
N ASP A 317 18.78 2.71 -3.64
CA ASP A 317 18.87 3.51 -4.87
C ASP A 317 18.18 2.77 -6.03
N THR A 318 18.68 2.94 -7.25
CA THR A 318 18.38 2.05 -8.37
C THR A 318 19.14 0.73 -8.22
N GLY A 319 18.45 -0.37 -8.44
CA GLY A 319 19.06 -1.70 -8.46
C GLY A 319 18.02 -2.81 -8.50
N ASP A 320 18.46 -4.01 -8.16
CA ASP A 320 17.69 -5.22 -8.40
C ASP A 320 16.78 -5.58 -7.22
N VAL A 321 15.53 -5.93 -7.53
CA VAL A 321 14.71 -6.78 -6.67
C VAL A 321 15.13 -8.22 -6.90
N VAL A 322 15.40 -8.92 -5.81
CA VAL A 322 15.64 -10.36 -5.81
C VAL A 322 14.52 -11.08 -5.07
N GLU A 323 14.18 -12.28 -5.53
CA GLU A 323 13.15 -13.09 -4.90
C GLU A 323 13.66 -13.75 -3.61
N PRO A 324 12.80 -13.95 -2.60
CA PRO A 324 13.25 -14.29 -1.26
C PRO A 324 13.58 -15.79 -1.04
N VAL A 325 13.32 -16.67 -2.01
CA VAL A 325 13.46 -18.13 -1.88
C VAL A 325 14.85 -18.61 -2.29
N ASN A 326 15.34 -18.23 -3.47
CA ASN A 326 16.65 -18.58 -4.03
C ASN A 326 17.61 -17.38 -4.18
N GLY A 327 17.11 -16.14 -4.08
CA GLY A 327 17.88 -14.93 -4.35
C GLY A 327 18.00 -14.59 -5.83
N ASP A 328 17.11 -15.12 -6.69
CA ASP A 328 17.14 -14.87 -8.13
C ASP A 328 16.69 -13.45 -8.47
N PHE A 329 17.28 -12.87 -9.53
CA PHE A 329 16.87 -11.57 -10.07
C PHE A 329 15.40 -11.58 -10.51
N VAL A 330 14.70 -10.46 -10.28
CA VAL A 330 13.31 -10.27 -10.72
C VAL A 330 13.14 -9.03 -11.60
N VAL A 331 13.54 -7.85 -11.14
CA VAL A 331 13.36 -6.60 -11.91
C VAL A 331 14.20 -5.48 -11.30
N GLU A 332 14.71 -4.57 -12.11
CA GLU A 332 15.36 -3.34 -11.64
C GLU A 332 14.32 -2.28 -11.24
N VAL A 333 14.49 -1.69 -10.06
CA VAL A 333 13.56 -0.76 -9.40
C VAL A 333 14.31 0.40 -8.75
N MET A 334 13.56 1.38 -8.22
CA MET A 334 14.11 2.55 -7.54
C MET A 334 13.66 2.61 -6.09
N GLY A 335 14.63 2.48 -5.19
CA GLY A 335 14.48 2.60 -3.76
C GLY A 335 14.25 4.03 -3.28
N SER A 336 14.00 4.12 -1.99
CA SER A 336 13.63 5.34 -1.27
C SER A 336 14.54 6.53 -1.52
N ARG A 337 15.87 6.36 -1.61
CA ARG A 337 16.77 7.50 -1.81
C ARG A 337 16.61 8.10 -3.20
N THR A 338 16.46 7.25 -4.22
CA THR A 338 16.15 7.70 -5.58
C THR A 338 14.78 8.38 -5.63
N VAL A 339 13.75 7.75 -5.06
CA VAL A 339 12.39 8.34 -5.01
C VAL A 339 12.40 9.72 -4.35
N GLN A 340 13.05 9.86 -3.19
CA GLN A 340 13.12 11.13 -2.47
C GLN A 340 13.90 12.21 -3.23
N HIS A 341 14.99 11.83 -3.93
CA HIS A 341 15.72 12.76 -4.77
C HIS A 341 14.84 13.40 -5.84
N TYR A 342 14.08 12.58 -6.59
CA TYR A 342 13.22 13.08 -7.66
C TYR A 342 11.95 13.74 -7.12
N SER A 343 11.36 13.24 -6.03
CA SER A 343 10.18 13.86 -5.39
C SER A 343 10.48 15.30 -4.94
N ASN A 344 11.68 15.53 -4.39
CA ASN A 344 12.15 16.88 -4.05
C ASN A 344 12.47 17.71 -5.31
N GLN A 345 13.04 17.11 -6.35
CA GLN A 345 13.33 17.82 -7.61
C GLN A 345 12.04 18.32 -8.29
N TYR A 346 10.94 17.56 -8.20
CA TYR A 346 9.63 17.95 -8.72
C TYR A 346 8.85 18.90 -7.79
N GLY A 347 9.34 19.14 -6.57
CA GLY A 347 8.68 20.00 -5.58
C GLY A 347 7.50 19.34 -4.85
N ASN A 348 7.27 18.05 -5.03
CA ASN A 348 6.14 17.34 -4.41
C ASN A 348 6.21 17.38 -2.87
N ASN A 349 7.42 17.40 -2.32
CA ASN A 349 7.68 17.46 -0.88
C ASN A 349 7.85 18.88 -0.33
N ASP A 350 7.71 19.94 -1.15
CA ASP A 350 7.85 21.32 -0.69
C ASP A 350 6.82 21.68 0.39
N VAL A 351 5.69 20.96 0.45
CA VAL A 351 4.68 21.10 1.51
C VAL A 351 5.26 20.86 2.90
N PHE A 352 6.24 19.96 3.06
CA PHE A 352 6.89 19.71 4.35
C PHE A 352 7.86 20.83 4.72
N VAL A 353 8.65 21.30 3.75
CA VAL A 353 9.58 22.43 3.94
C VAL A 353 8.80 23.70 4.34
N ASN A 354 7.68 23.94 3.66
CA ASN A 354 6.84 25.12 3.87
C ASN A 354 5.96 25.03 5.12
N ALA A 355 5.80 23.85 5.72
CA ALA A 355 5.05 23.68 6.96
C ALA A 355 5.75 24.30 8.18
N GLY A 356 7.02 24.71 8.04
CA GLY A 356 7.76 25.40 9.11
C GLY A 356 8.15 24.49 10.26
N PHE A 357 8.33 23.19 9.98
CA PHE A 357 8.86 22.24 10.96
C PHE A 357 10.28 22.68 11.41
N THR A 358 10.55 22.56 12.71
CA THR A 358 11.82 22.98 13.34
C THR A 358 12.54 21.81 14.01
N ASP A 359 12.06 20.60 13.77
CA ASP A 359 12.63 19.38 14.33
C ASP A 359 13.83 18.89 13.50
N VAL A 360 14.74 18.18 14.16
CA VAL A 360 16.01 17.71 13.59
C VAL A 360 15.86 16.67 12.48
N TYR A 361 14.65 16.18 12.22
CA TYR A 361 14.39 15.19 11.17
C TYR A 361 13.82 15.82 9.91
N THR A 362 13.10 16.95 10.03
CA THR A 362 12.44 17.64 8.91
C THR A 362 13.19 18.89 8.43
N THR A 363 14.07 19.46 9.26
CA THR A 363 15.04 20.52 8.87
C THR A 363 16.36 19.94 8.39
#